data_AF-A0A5C6YNC3-F1
#
_entry.id   AF-A0A5C6YNC3-F1
#
_cell.length_a   1.000
_cell.length_b   1.000
_cell.length_c   1.000
_cell.angle_alpha   90.00
_cell.angle_beta   90.00
_cell.angle_gamma   90.00
#
_symmetry.space_group_name_H-M   'P 1'
#
loop_
_entity.id
_entity.type
_entity.pdbx_description
1 polymer ?
#
loop_
_entity_poly.entity_id
_entity_poly.type
_entity_poly.pdbx_seq_one_letter_code
_entity_poly.pdbx_strand_id
1 'polypeptide(L)'
;MKTPKFIIVVGTSAGGMNALIELVSQLKENMDAAFFIVMHLSRTSISDFLVHRLQPHTSLKCEVAEDASIEKGHIYVAAPNQHLLVKKNKIILGRGPEENRWRPSIDVLFRSAAAAYSTRVIGIVLTGSLDDGTTGMLAIKRSGGTCMVQDPNEAEYPDMPLSVLNNMEVDYCMPLHQMGETIFEITQTNPEEIAAPQDVIIESEIAERVVVDYEHVKQIGEKSIYACPDCGGGLWDIPQTKWKIRPVPLPYWAFVF
;
A
#
# COMPACT_ATOMS: atom_id res chain seq x y z
N MET A 1 19.81 -3.65 15.69
CA MET A 1 19.79 -3.59 14.21
C MET A 1 18.88 -2.46 13.76
N LYS A 2 19.22 -1.75 12.67
CA LYS A 2 18.42 -0.63 12.11
C LYS A 2 17.28 -1.10 11.21
N THR A 3 17.40 -2.28 10.60
CA THR A 3 16.37 -2.85 9.72
C THR A 3 15.17 -3.33 10.54
N PRO A 4 13.93 -2.99 10.14
CA PRO A 4 12.74 -3.47 10.82
C PRO A 4 12.45 -4.93 10.46
N LYS A 5 11.87 -5.65 11.40
CA LYS A 5 11.33 -6.99 11.15
C LYS A 5 9.98 -6.93 10.44
N PHE A 6 9.08 -6.04 10.89
CA PHE A 6 7.74 -5.88 10.32
C PHE A 6 7.63 -4.64 9.44
N ILE A 7 6.83 -4.75 8.40
CA ILE A 7 6.43 -3.64 7.53
C ILE A 7 4.94 -3.40 7.72
N ILE A 8 4.58 -2.22 8.21
CA ILE A 8 3.19 -1.82 8.35
C ILE A 8 2.86 -0.87 7.21
N VAL A 9 1.88 -1.22 6.40
CA VAL A 9 1.40 -0.41 5.29
C VAL A 9 0.00 0.10 5.60
N VAL A 10 -0.23 1.40 5.47
CA VAL A 10 -1.48 2.07 5.85
C VAL A 10 -2.03 2.83 4.64
N GLY A 11 -3.30 2.59 4.34
CA GLY A 11 -4.04 3.26 3.28
C GLY A 11 -5.24 4.02 3.82
N THR A 12 -5.43 5.26 3.37
CA THR A 12 -6.58 6.09 3.76
C THR A 12 -6.89 7.18 2.72
N SER A 13 -8.07 7.77 2.80
CA SER A 13 -8.49 8.88 1.93
C SER A 13 -9.27 9.94 2.72
N ALA A 14 -10.54 10.16 2.39
CA ALA A 14 -11.43 11.08 3.10
C ALA A 14 -11.55 10.72 4.60
N GLY A 15 -11.43 11.73 5.46
CA GLY A 15 -11.34 11.56 6.92
C GLY A 15 -9.99 11.07 7.45
N GLY A 16 -9.04 10.74 6.57
CA GLY A 16 -7.80 10.04 6.93
C GLY A 16 -6.85 10.80 7.85
N MET A 17 -6.84 12.13 7.83
CA MET A 17 -5.90 12.91 8.66
C MET A 17 -6.10 12.66 10.16
N ASN A 18 -7.35 12.69 10.63
CA ASN A 18 -7.67 12.47 12.05
C ASN A 18 -7.42 11.01 12.43
N ALA A 19 -7.81 10.06 11.56
CA ALA A 19 -7.57 8.64 11.77
C ALA A 19 -6.06 8.32 11.86
N LEU A 20 -5.24 8.93 11.01
CA LEU A 20 -3.79 8.78 11.06
C LEU A 20 -3.20 9.39 12.33
N ILE A 21 -3.63 10.59 12.75
CA ILE A 21 -3.17 11.20 14.02
C ILE A 21 -3.46 10.26 15.19
N GLU A 22 -4.68 9.72 15.26
CA GLU A 22 -5.07 8.80 16.33
C GLU A 22 -4.23 7.52 16.29
N LEU A 23 -4.05 6.91 15.12
CA LEU A 23 -3.22 5.72 14.95
C LEU A 23 -1.77 5.96 15.37
N VAL A 24 -1.12 7.01 14.84
CA VAL A 24 0.31 7.27 15.11
C VAL A 24 0.58 7.64 16.56
N SER A 25 -0.42 8.17 17.26
CA SER A 25 -0.33 8.52 18.69
C SER A 25 -0.23 7.32 19.62
N GLN A 26 -0.60 6.14 19.13
CA GLN A 26 -0.57 4.89 19.88
C GLN A 26 0.71 4.07 19.61
N LEU A 27 1.53 4.47 18.62
CA LEU A 27 2.72 3.71 18.21
C LEU A 27 3.86 3.84 19.21
N LYS A 28 4.48 2.71 19.56
CA LYS A 28 5.55 2.63 20.56
C LYS A 28 6.92 2.53 19.87
N GLU A 29 7.94 3.25 20.34
CA GLU A 29 9.30 3.24 19.75
C GLU A 29 9.98 1.87 19.71
N ASN A 30 9.59 0.99 20.63
CA ASN A 30 10.15 -0.35 20.76
C ASN A 30 9.52 -1.38 19.80
N MET A 31 8.59 -0.98 18.94
CA MET A 31 8.10 -1.82 17.85
C MET A 31 9.23 -2.11 16.84
N ASP A 32 9.48 -3.38 16.52
CA ASP A 32 10.48 -3.77 15.51
C ASP A 32 9.91 -3.64 14.09
N ALA A 33 9.61 -2.40 13.73
CA ALA A 33 8.73 -2.08 12.62
C ALA A 33 9.09 -0.76 11.92
N ALA A 34 8.72 -0.66 10.64
CA ALA A 34 8.63 0.59 9.90
C ALA A 34 7.25 0.72 9.27
N PHE A 35 6.76 1.97 9.18
CA PHE A 35 5.42 2.28 8.71
C PHE A 35 5.49 3.01 7.37
N PHE A 36 4.57 2.70 6.47
CA PHE A 36 4.44 3.30 5.15
C PHE A 36 3.00 3.75 4.96
N ILE A 37 2.79 5.03 4.68
CA ILE A 37 1.47 5.63 4.62
C ILE A 37 1.21 6.17 3.23
N VAL A 38 0.12 5.72 2.61
CA VAL A 38 -0.50 6.35 1.46
C VAL A 38 -1.81 6.98 1.92
N MET A 39 -1.88 8.30 1.80
CA MET A 39 -3.11 9.06 1.96
C MET A 39 -3.46 9.75 0.64
N HIS A 40 -4.66 9.51 0.15
CA HIS A 40 -5.15 10.17 -1.05
C HIS A 40 -5.41 11.66 -0.81
N LEU A 41 -4.58 12.48 -1.43
CA LEU A 41 -4.65 13.94 -1.38
C LEU A 41 -4.82 14.52 -2.79
N SER A 42 -5.22 15.78 -2.87
CA SER A 42 -5.17 16.52 -4.13
C SER A 42 -3.75 16.50 -4.71
N ARG A 43 -3.63 16.45 -6.04
CA ARG A 43 -2.33 16.49 -6.75
C ARG A 43 -1.50 17.74 -6.46
N THR A 44 -2.15 18.80 -5.98
CA THR A 44 -1.53 20.08 -5.61
C THR A 44 -1.14 20.18 -4.13
N SER A 45 -1.46 19.16 -3.33
CA SER A 45 -1.12 19.13 -1.91
C SER A 45 0.39 19.00 -1.71
N ILE A 46 0.91 19.65 -0.67
CA ILE A 46 2.32 19.60 -0.29
C ILE A 46 2.50 18.37 0.62
N SER A 47 3.39 17.44 0.25
CA SER A 47 3.69 16.21 1.02
C SER A 47 4.09 16.50 2.47
N ASP A 48 4.86 17.56 2.68
CA ASP A 48 5.39 17.94 4.00
C ASP A 48 4.27 18.25 4.99
N PHE A 49 3.07 18.59 4.51
CA PHE A 49 1.91 18.80 5.37
C PHE A 49 1.60 17.57 6.22
N LEU A 50 1.63 16.36 5.65
CA LEU A 50 1.34 15.15 6.40
C LEU A 50 2.41 14.89 7.47
N VAL A 51 3.69 15.03 7.12
CA VAL A 51 4.79 14.89 8.07
C VAL A 51 4.65 15.90 9.21
N HIS A 52 4.41 17.18 8.91
CA HIS A 52 4.22 18.22 9.92
C HIS A 52 2.99 18.01 10.80
N ARG A 53 1.95 17.36 10.28
CA ARG A 53 0.75 17.04 11.05
C ARG A 53 0.90 15.79 11.92
N LEU A 54 1.65 14.78 11.46
CA LEU A 54 1.82 13.52 12.19
C LEU A 54 2.93 13.59 13.23
N GLN A 55 4.06 14.24 12.92
CA GLN A 55 5.25 14.25 13.78
C GLN A 55 4.98 14.73 15.23
N PRO A 56 4.12 15.73 15.51
CA PRO A 56 3.84 16.15 16.89
C PRO A 56 3.14 15.09 17.75
N HIS A 57 2.54 14.07 17.14
CA HIS A 57 1.73 13.07 17.80
C HIS A 57 2.45 11.74 17.98
N THR A 58 3.68 11.59 17.51
CA THR A 58 4.43 10.35 17.61
C THR A 58 5.90 10.63 17.86
N SER A 59 6.58 9.73 18.57
CA SER A 59 8.02 9.82 18.74
C SER A 59 8.80 9.04 17.67
N LEU A 60 8.10 8.31 16.79
CA LEU A 60 8.68 7.79 15.56
C LEU A 60 9.06 8.94 14.63
N LYS A 61 10.09 8.74 13.81
CA LYS A 61 10.53 9.75 12.84
C LYS A 61 9.62 9.71 11.61
N CYS A 62 8.86 10.78 11.39
CA CYS A 62 8.05 10.96 10.19
C CYS A 62 8.87 11.65 9.10
N GLU A 63 8.84 11.10 7.89
CA GLU A 63 9.45 11.75 6.72
C GLU A 63 8.70 11.42 5.44
N VAL A 64 8.83 12.30 4.44
CA VAL A 64 8.39 11.98 3.09
C VAL A 64 9.32 10.91 2.56
N ALA A 65 8.75 9.87 1.98
CA ALA A 65 9.53 8.76 1.44
C ALA A 65 10.44 9.25 0.31
N GLU A 66 11.68 8.77 0.31
CA GLU A 66 12.69 8.95 -0.74
C GLU A 66 13.30 7.59 -1.08
N ASP A 67 14.01 7.48 -2.21
CA ASP A 67 14.74 6.25 -2.58
C ASP A 67 15.89 5.99 -1.58
N ALA A 68 15.57 5.28 -0.50
CA ALA A 68 16.46 5.09 0.64
C ALA A 68 16.34 3.68 1.24
N SER A 69 17.20 3.39 2.23
CA SER A 69 17.08 2.16 3.02
C SER A 69 15.97 2.27 4.04
N ILE A 70 15.29 1.15 4.32
CA ILE A 70 14.22 1.11 5.33
C ILE A 70 14.83 1.02 6.73
N GLU A 71 14.46 1.95 7.60
CA GLU A 71 14.87 1.97 9.00
C GLU A 71 13.67 1.77 9.93
N LYS A 72 13.86 0.97 10.99
CA LYS A 72 12.87 0.80 12.06
C LYS A 72 12.60 2.13 12.77
N GLY A 73 11.42 2.25 13.37
CA GLY A 73 11.00 3.44 14.09
C GLY A 73 10.78 4.67 13.20
N HIS A 74 10.54 4.44 11.90
CA HIS A 74 10.21 5.48 10.93
C HIS A 74 8.79 5.30 10.41
N ILE A 75 8.18 6.44 10.06
CA ILE A 75 6.94 6.56 9.32
C ILE A 75 7.26 7.26 8.00
N TYR A 76 7.19 6.51 6.91
CA TYR A 76 7.42 6.99 5.55
C TYR A 76 6.09 7.35 4.90
N VAL A 77 5.93 8.61 4.51
CA VAL A 77 4.70 9.10 3.87
C VAL A 77 4.93 9.23 2.36
N ALA A 78 4.01 8.69 1.57
CA ALA A 78 4.09 8.78 0.11
C ALA A 78 4.03 10.23 -0.39
N ALA A 79 4.90 10.57 -1.34
CA ALA A 79 4.87 11.86 -2.03
C ALA A 79 3.72 11.89 -3.08
N PRO A 80 3.03 13.03 -3.26
CA PRO A 80 2.05 13.20 -4.33
C PRO A 80 2.62 12.89 -5.71
N ASN A 81 1.80 12.30 -6.59
CA ASN A 81 2.17 11.94 -7.96
C ASN A 81 3.35 10.96 -8.09
N GLN A 82 3.71 10.24 -7.02
CA GLN A 82 4.65 9.12 -7.07
C GLN A 82 4.08 7.92 -6.34
N HIS A 83 4.16 6.73 -6.93
CA HIS A 83 3.90 5.49 -6.19
C HIS A 83 5.02 5.24 -5.20
N LEU A 84 4.62 4.83 -3.99
CA LEU A 84 5.51 4.36 -2.94
C LEU A 84 5.51 2.84 -2.93
N LEU A 85 6.67 2.23 -3.18
CA LEU A 85 6.84 0.79 -3.21
C LEU A 85 7.84 0.35 -2.14
N VAL A 86 7.61 -0.84 -1.60
CA VAL A 86 8.53 -1.51 -0.68
C VAL A 86 9.23 -2.65 -1.40
N LYS A 87 10.55 -2.64 -1.37
CA LYS A 87 11.41 -3.77 -1.75
C LYS A 87 12.23 -4.18 -0.53
N LYS A 88 12.79 -5.39 -0.53
CA LYS A 88 13.60 -5.89 0.58
C LYS A 88 14.69 -4.87 0.97
N ASN A 89 14.54 -4.29 2.16
CA ASN A 89 15.38 -3.26 2.76
C ASN A 89 15.47 -1.91 2.02
N LYS A 90 14.61 -1.65 1.03
CA LYS A 90 14.68 -0.44 0.19
C LYS A 90 13.30 0.13 -0.12
N ILE A 91 13.21 1.44 -0.08
CA ILE A 91 12.08 2.24 -0.58
C ILE A 91 12.31 2.52 -2.06
N ILE A 92 11.28 2.32 -2.88
CA ILE A 92 11.30 2.64 -4.30
C ILE A 92 10.18 3.62 -4.60
N LEU A 93 10.53 4.71 -5.26
CA LEU A 93 9.56 5.65 -5.82
C LEU A 93 9.47 5.51 -7.33
N GLY A 94 8.29 5.78 -7.88
CA GLY A 94 8.25 6.09 -9.30
C GLY A 94 6.94 6.65 -9.81
N ARG A 95 6.90 6.86 -11.12
CA ARG A 95 5.90 7.70 -11.80
C ARG A 95 5.15 6.94 -12.88
N GLY A 96 4.95 5.64 -12.66
CA GLY A 96 4.11 4.79 -13.49
C GLY A 96 2.67 5.30 -13.63
N PRO A 97 1.83 4.62 -14.43
CA PRO A 97 0.43 4.96 -14.57
C PRO A 97 -0.29 4.85 -13.22
N GLU A 98 -1.41 5.54 -13.10
CA GLU A 98 -2.25 5.48 -11.91
C GLU A 98 -2.96 4.14 -11.79
N GLU A 99 -3.01 3.61 -10.58
CA GLU A 99 -3.82 2.43 -10.25
C GLU A 99 -5.02 2.90 -9.41
N ASN A 100 -6.21 2.41 -9.72
CA ASN A 100 -7.47 2.86 -9.10
C ASN A 100 -7.72 4.39 -9.17
N ARG A 101 -7.17 5.07 -10.20
CA ARG A 101 -7.19 6.54 -10.39
C ARG A 101 -6.31 7.31 -9.39
N TRP A 102 -5.38 6.62 -8.73
CA TRP A 102 -4.53 7.20 -7.71
C TRP A 102 -3.04 6.98 -7.98
N ARG A 103 -2.28 8.03 -7.70
CA ARG A 103 -0.81 8.01 -7.62
C ARG A 103 -0.38 9.03 -6.56
N PRO A 104 0.02 8.58 -5.36
CA PRO A 104 0.23 7.20 -4.93
C PRO A 104 -1.07 6.38 -4.82
N SER A 105 -1.00 5.08 -5.15
CA SER A 105 -2.05 4.08 -4.92
C SER A 105 -1.70 3.21 -3.71
N ILE A 106 -2.73 2.86 -2.93
CA ILE A 106 -2.64 1.98 -1.77
C ILE A 106 -2.38 0.54 -2.22
N ASP A 107 -3.07 0.06 -3.26
CA ASP A 107 -2.89 -1.29 -3.81
C ASP A 107 -1.43 -1.55 -4.22
N VAL A 108 -0.78 -0.57 -4.88
CA VAL A 108 0.63 -0.68 -5.28
C VAL A 108 1.56 -0.82 -4.06
N LEU A 109 1.35 -0.01 -3.02
CA LEU A 109 2.13 -0.11 -1.79
C LEU A 109 1.93 -1.48 -1.13
N PHE A 110 0.69 -1.91 -0.99
CA PHE A 110 0.33 -3.13 -0.27
C PHE A 110 0.85 -4.38 -0.99
N ARG A 111 0.68 -4.44 -2.32
CA ARG A 111 1.18 -5.53 -3.16
C ARG A 111 2.71 -5.65 -3.08
N SER A 112 3.42 -4.53 -3.18
CA SER A 112 4.89 -4.54 -3.11
C SER A 112 5.41 -4.97 -1.73
N ALA A 113 4.78 -4.50 -0.65
CA ALA A 113 5.09 -4.97 0.70
C ALA A 113 4.84 -6.47 0.87
N ALA A 114 3.68 -6.96 0.40
CA ALA A 114 3.32 -8.39 0.45
C ALA A 114 4.35 -9.26 -0.29
N ALA A 115 4.80 -8.83 -1.48
CA ALA A 115 5.83 -9.54 -2.24
C ALA A 115 7.20 -9.54 -1.54
N ALA A 116 7.57 -8.43 -0.88
CA ALA A 116 8.90 -8.24 -0.30
C ALA A 116 9.06 -8.82 1.13
N TYR A 117 8.00 -8.79 1.94
CA TYR A 117 8.05 -9.12 3.37
C TYR A 117 7.03 -10.16 3.83
N SER A 118 6.07 -10.53 2.98
CA SER A 118 5.18 -11.69 3.18
C SER A 118 4.50 -11.70 4.56
N THR A 119 4.68 -12.75 5.36
CA THR A 119 4.09 -12.93 6.72
C THR A 119 4.46 -11.85 7.74
N ARG A 120 5.45 -10.99 7.42
CA ARG A 120 5.86 -9.86 8.26
C ARG A 120 5.23 -8.53 7.84
N VAL A 121 4.17 -8.57 7.04
CA VAL A 121 3.39 -7.40 6.64
C VAL A 121 2.11 -7.29 7.45
N ILE A 122 1.82 -6.08 7.93
CA ILE A 122 0.50 -5.72 8.46
C ILE A 122 -0.09 -4.67 7.51
N GLY A 123 -1.18 -5.01 6.84
CA GLY A 123 -1.95 -4.08 6.01
C GLY A 123 -3.08 -3.45 6.80
N ILE A 124 -3.21 -2.13 6.74
CA ILE A 124 -4.23 -1.37 7.47
C ILE A 124 -5.00 -0.46 6.50
N VAL A 125 -6.31 -0.69 6.37
CA VAL A 125 -7.20 0.23 5.64
C VAL A 125 -8.05 1.01 6.63
N LEU A 126 -7.93 2.34 6.58
CA LEU A 126 -8.72 3.26 7.39
C LEU A 126 -9.84 3.89 6.56
N THR A 127 -10.59 4.81 7.18
CA THR A 127 -11.59 5.67 6.54
C THR A 127 -11.15 6.19 5.16
N GLY A 128 -12.11 6.23 4.24
CA GLY A 128 -11.95 6.77 2.91
C GLY A 128 -13.05 6.34 1.95
N SER A 129 -13.10 6.99 0.80
CA SER A 129 -14.07 6.71 -0.26
C SER A 129 -13.50 5.72 -1.28
N LEU A 130 -14.39 5.00 -1.97
CA LEU A 130 -14.06 4.02 -3.01
C LEU A 130 -13.32 2.79 -2.46
N ASP A 131 -12.46 2.16 -3.26
CA ASP A 131 -12.07 0.75 -3.13
C ASP A 131 -10.55 0.48 -3.17
N ASP A 132 -9.72 1.51 -3.36
CA ASP A 132 -8.25 1.33 -3.37
C ASP A 132 -7.73 0.79 -2.03
N GLY A 133 -6.83 -0.18 -2.10
CA GLY A 133 -6.36 -0.97 -0.96
C GLY A 133 -7.01 -2.36 -0.86
N THR A 134 -8.14 -2.61 -1.55
CA THR A 134 -8.81 -3.92 -1.52
C THR A 134 -7.97 -5.02 -2.16
N THR A 135 -7.45 -4.78 -3.37
CA THR A 135 -6.65 -5.79 -4.10
C THR A 135 -5.29 -6.00 -3.45
N GLY A 136 -4.69 -4.92 -2.94
CA GLY A 136 -3.47 -4.95 -2.17
C GLY A 136 -3.64 -5.73 -0.86
N MET A 137 -4.77 -5.56 -0.17
CA MET A 137 -5.07 -6.32 1.05
C MET A 137 -5.22 -7.82 0.76
N LEU A 138 -5.86 -8.19 -0.35
CA LEU A 138 -5.90 -9.57 -0.82
C LEU A 138 -4.49 -10.14 -1.06
N ALA A 139 -3.58 -9.36 -1.64
CA ALA A 139 -2.19 -9.77 -1.82
C ALA A 139 -1.48 -10.00 -0.47
N ILE A 140 -1.69 -9.13 0.52
CA ILE A 140 -1.16 -9.29 1.88
C ILE A 140 -1.68 -10.59 2.50
N LYS A 141 -3.00 -10.83 2.45
CA LYS A 141 -3.62 -12.04 3.00
C LYS A 141 -3.08 -13.30 2.37
N ARG A 142 -2.96 -13.32 1.04
CA ARG A 142 -2.45 -14.48 0.29
C ARG A 142 -0.97 -14.76 0.55
N SER A 143 -0.21 -13.74 0.94
CA SER A 143 1.18 -13.88 1.42
C SER A 143 1.27 -14.20 2.91
N GLY A 144 0.15 -14.40 3.61
CA GLY A 144 0.13 -14.72 5.04
C GLY A 144 0.44 -13.54 5.96
N GLY A 145 0.39 -12.31 5.44
CA GLY A 145 0.42 -11.10 6.26
C GLY A 145 -0.90 -10.89 7.01
N THR A 146 -0.90 -9.94 7.94
CA THR A 146 -2.07 -9.59 8.75
C THR A 146 -2.86 -8.47 8.12
N CYS A 147 -4.18 -8.62 8.03
CA CYS A 147 -5.11 -7.66 7.44
C CYS A 147 -6.00 -7.04 8.52
N MET A 148 -5.89 -5.71 8.67
CA MET A 148 -6.66 -4.92 9.63
C MET A 148 -7.44 -3.82 8.91
N VAL A 149 -8.69 -3.61 9.34
CA VAL A 149 -9.53 -2.51 8.86
C VAL A 149 -10.10 -1.73 10.03
N GLN A 150 -10.25 -0.43 9.84
CA GLN A 150 -11.02 0.41 10.76
C GLN A 150 -12.48 -0.07 10.79
N ASP A 151 -13.07 -0.14 11.99
CA ASP A 151 -14.50 -0.40 12.14
C ASP A 151 -15.31 0.62 11.31
N PRO A 152 -16.07 0.16 10.30
CA PRO A 152 -16.83 1.06 9.43
C PRO A 152 -17.83 1.96 10.17
N ASN A 153 -18.26 1.58 11.39
CA ASN A 153 -19.22 2.38 12.16
C ASN A 153 -18.62 3.65 12.76
N GLU A 154 -17.29 3.75 12.88
CA GLU A 154 -16.58 4.96 13.34
C GLU A 154 -15.78 5.66 12.23
N ALA A 155 -15.70 5.04 11.05
CA ALA A 155 -15.08 5.66 9.89
C ALA A 155 -15.91 6.86 9.41
N GLU A 156 -15.28 8.03 9.24
CA GLU A 156 -15.96 9.22 8.70
C GLU A 156 -16.49 8.94 7.28
N TYR A 157 -15.75 8.16 6.50
CA TYR A 157 -16.12 7.63 5.20
C TYR A 157 -15.89 6.11 5.19
N PRO A 158 -16.95 5.29 5.25
CA PRO A 158 -16.80 3.86 5.49
C PRO A 158 -16.53 3.02 4.23
N ASP A 159 -16.55 3.60 3.02
CA ASP A 159 -16.51 2.85 1.77
C ASP A 159 -15.25 1.98 1.63
N MET A 160 -14.06 2.51 1.93
CA MET A 160 -12.80 1.76 1.82
C MET A 160 -12.76 0.55 2.77
N PRO A 161 -13.00 0.70 4.09
CA PRO A 161 -13.13 -0.45 5.00
C PRO A 161 -14.20 -1.46 4.56
N LEU A 162 -15.38 -0.98 4.13
CA LEU A 162 -16.46 -1.83 3.65
C LEU A 162 -16.09 -2.59 2.37
N SER A 163 -15.35 -1.95 1.47
CA SER A 163 -14.85 -2.59 0.24
C SER A 163 -13.97 -3.79 0.57
N VAL A 164 -13.03 -3.65 1.52
CA VAL A 164 -12.20 -4.76 1.97
C VAL A 164 -13.06 -5.88 2.57
N LEU A 165 -13.95 -5.54 3.51
CA LEU A 165 -14.80 -6.52 4.21
C LEU A 165 -15.75 -7.28 3.28
N ASN A 166 -16.23 -6.63 2.22
CA ASN A 166 -17.11 -7.27 1.23
C ASN A 166 -16.38 -8.25 0.31
N ASN A 167 -15.05 -8.15 0.18
CA ASN A 167 -14.24 -8.94 -0.75
C ASN A 167 -13.37 -10.00 -0.07
N MET A 168 -13.15 -9.91 1.25
CA MET A 168 -12.32 -10.87 1.98
C MET A 168 -12.58 -10.90 3.49
N GLU A 169 -12.22 -12.02 4.11
CA GLU A 169 -12.14 -12.14 5.56
C GLU A 169 -10.83 -11.52 6.08
N VAL A 170 -10.97 -10.47 6.87
CA VAL A 170 -9.87 -9.76 7.53
C VAL A 170 -9.54 -10.40 8.88
N ASP A 171 -8.32 -10.21 9.37
CA ASP A 171 -7.93 -10.72 10.69
C ASP A 171 -8.50 -9.83 11.81
N TYR A 172 -8.60 -8.52 11.56
CA TYR A 172 -9.10 -7.54 12.51
C TYR A 172 -10.00 -6.50 11.85
N CYS A 173 -11.22 -6.35 12.36
CA CYS A 173 -12.09 -5.20 12.12
C CYS A 173 -12.34 -4.55 13.47
N MET A 174 -11.75 -3.38 13.72
CA MET A 174 -11.67 -2.82 15.07
C MET A 174 -11.61 -1.29 15.10
N PRO A 175 -11.99 -0.68 16.23
CA PRO A 175 -11.88 0.76 16.39
C PRO A 175 -10.42 1.23 16.47
N LEU A 176 -10.16 2.46 16.00
CA LEU A 176 -8.83 3.06 15.89
C LEU A 176 -8.04 3.03 17.19
N HIS A 177 -8.68 3.30 18.33
CA HIS A 177 -8.04 3.34 19.65
C HIS A 177 -7.48 1.99 20.13
N GLN A 178 -7.77 0.88 19.45
CA GLN A 178 -7.27 -0.46 19.77
C GLN A 178 -6.15 -0.93 18.83
N MET A 179 -5.96 -0.23 17.69
CA MET A 179 -5.03 -0.67 16.66
C MET A 179 -3.58 -0.65 17.14
N GLY A 180 -3.16 0.39 17.87
CA GLY A 180 -1.76 0.51 18.30
C GLY A 180 -1.30 -0.61 19.23
N GLU A 181 -2.16 -1.02 20.18
CA GLU A 181 -1.90 -2.16 21.07
C GLU A 181 -1.82 -3.46 20.27
N THR A 182 -2.77 -3.69 19.35
CA THR A 182 -2.82 -4.89 18.51
C THR A 182 -1.58 -5.00 17.61
N ILE A 183 -1.17 -3.89 16.97
CA ILE A 183 0.07 -3.82 16.19
C ILE A 183 1.28 -4.16 17.07
N PHE A 184 1.33 -3.61 18.29
CA PHE A 184 2.43 -3.89 19.22
C PHE A 184 2.52 -5.40 19.51
N GLU A 185 1.42 -6.05 19.86
CA GLU A 185 1.36 -7.47 20.14
C GLU A 185 1.83 -8.33 18.96
N ILE A 186 1.34 -8.04 17.74
CA ILE A 186 1.76 -8.75 16.52
C ILE A 186 3.28 -8.61 16.32
N THR A 187 3.83 -7.40 16.51
CA THR A 187 5.27 -7.17 16.32
C THR A 187 6.17 -7.93 17.31
N GLN A 188 5.63 -8.41 18.43
CA GLN A 188 6.36 -9.28 19.38
C GLN A 188 6.45 -10.75 18.91
N THR A 189 5.60 -11.17 17.97
CA THR A 189 5.57 -12.55 17.46
C THR A 189 6.70 -12.81 16.46
N ASN A 190 7.15 -14.06 16.28
CA ASN A 190 8.12 -14.45 15.26
C ASN A 190 7.44 -15.36 14.22
N PRO A 191 6.71 -14.80 13.23
CA PRO A 191 6.05 -15.62 12.23
C PRO A 191 7.09 -16.35 11.37
N GLU A 192 6.78 -17.59 10.99
CA GLU A 192 7.57 -18.30 9.99
C GLU A 192 7.45 -17.58 8.64
N GLU A 193 8.55 -17.52 7.89
CA GLU A 193 8.57 -16.88 6.58
C GLU A 193 7.98 -17.83 5.54
N ILE A 194 6.79 -17.50 5.08
CA ILE A 194 6.14 -18.18 3.95
C ILE A 194 6.48 -17.37 2.70
N ALA A 195 6.84 -18.04 1.59
CA ALA A 195 7.06 -17.34 0.33
C ALA A 195 5.73 -16.76 -0.19
N ALA A 196 5.75 -15.49 -0.61
CA ALA A 196 4.62 -14.89 -1.28
C ALA A 196 4.26 -15.68 -2.56
N PRO A 197 2.96 -15.77 -2.93
CA PRO A 197 2.55 -16.40 -4.17
C PRO A 197 3.26 -15.82 -5.39
N GLN A 198 3.60 -16.68 -6.35
CA GLN A 198 4.41 -16.29 -7.50
C GLN A 198 3.74 -15.21 -8.36
N ASP A 199 2.42 -15.21 -8.46
CA ASP A 199 1.65 -14.18 -9.15
C ASP A 199 1.76 -12.82 -8.46
N VAL A 200 1.68 -12.76 -7.12
CA VAL A 200 1.88 -11.52 -6.35
C VAL A 200 3.30 -10.95 -6.58
N ILE A 201 4.32 -11.82 -6.61
CA ILE A 201 5.70 -11.41 -6.90
C ILE A 201 5.80 -10.84 -8.32
N ILE A 202 5.26 -11.54 -9.31
CA ILE A 202 5.30 -11.10 -10.72
C ILE A 202 4.57 -9.77 -10.90
N GLU A 203 3.36 -9.62 -10.34
CA GLU A 203 2.61 -8.37 -10.42
C GLU A 203 3.36 -7.21 -9.75
N SER A 204 3.99 -7.46 -8.59
CA SER A 204 4.84 -6.44 -7.94
C SER A 204 6.06 -6.07 -8.80
N GLU A 205 6.71 -7.02 -9.44
CA GLU A 205 7.85 -6.74 -10.34
C GLU A 205 7.43 -5.96 -11.58
N ILE A 206 6.26 -6.28 -12.16
CA ILE A 206 5.71 -5.53 -13.28
C ILE A 206 5.40 -4.10 -12.84
N ALA A 207 4.70 -3.93 -11.70
CA ALA A 207 4.42 -2.63 -11.14
C ALA A 207 5.71 -1.84 -10.91
N GLU A 208 6.73 -2.42 -10.26
CA GLU A 208 8.04 -1.78 -10.06
C GLU A 208 8.66 -1.32 -11.39
N ARG A 209 8.73 -2.19 -12.40
CA ARG A 209 9.35 -1.84 -13.69
C ARG A 209 8.58 -0.77 -14.44
N VAL A 210 7.25 -0.87 -14.48
CA VAL A 210 6.40 0.13 -15.11
C VAL A 210 6.49 1.48 -14.39
N VAL A 211 6.68 1.43 -13.06
CA VAL A 211 6.84 2.61 -12.21
C VAL A 211 8.21 3.27 -12.36
N VAL A 212 9.27 2.49 -12.61
CA VAL A 212 10.67 2.95 -12.64
C VAL A 212 11.19 3.23 -14.06
N ASP A 213 10.74 2.52 -15.09
CA ASP A 213 11.31 2.59 -16.44
C ASP A 213 10.25 2.71 -17.55
N TYR A 214 10.11 3.92 -18.09
CA TYR A 214 9.23 4.23 -19.23
C TYR A 214 9.57 3.41 -20.49
N GLU A 215 10.84 3.07 -20.74
CA GLU A 215 11.23 2.29 -21.92
C GLU A 215 10.84 0.81 -21.79
N HIS A 216 10.75 0.27 -20.57
CA HIS A 216 10.17 -1.06 -20.34
C HIS A 216 8.68 -1.11 -20.62
N VAL A 217 7.94 -0.02 -20.39
CA VAL A 217 6.52 0.07 -20.75
C VAL A 217 6.33 -0.14 -22.27
N LYS A 218 7.28 0.35 -23.10
CA LYS A 218 7.33 0.05 -24.55
C LYS A 218 7.63 -1.39 -24.89
N GLN A 219 8.26 -2.13 -24.00
CA GLN A 219 8.61 -3.54 -24.24
C GLN A 219 7.48 -4.49 -23.84
N ILE A 220 6.62 -4.12 -22.90
CA ILE A 220 5.46 -4.94 -22.49
C ILE A 220 4.27 -4.75 -23.44
N GLY A 221 4.11 -3.56 -24.03
CA GLY A 221 3.05 -3.26 -24.99
C GLY A 221 3.40 -2.10 -25.91
N GLU A 222 2.59 -1.85 -26.94
CA GLU A 222 2.75 -0.68 -27.80
C GLU A 222 1.96 0.50 -27.22
N LYS A 223 2.52 1.71 -27.29
CA LYS A 223 1.84 2.90 -26.76
C LYS A 223 0.62 3.19 -27.62
N SER A 224 -0.54 3.23 -26.99
CA SER A 224 -1.77 3.65 -27.63
C SER A 224 -1.74 5.15 -27.98
N ILE A 225 -2.50 5.52 -29.00
CA ILE A 225 -2.78 6.94 -29.30
C ILE A 225 -3.72 7.57 -28.26
N TYR A 226 -4.33 6.75 -27.41
CA TYR A 226 -5.21 7.18 -26.34
C TYR A 226 -4.41 7.42 -25.06
N ALA A 227 -4.79 8.47 -24.34
CA ALA A 227 -4.34 8.71 -22.98
C ALA A 227 -5.52 8.49 -22.03
N CYS A 228 -5.23 8.05 -20.81
CA CYS A 228 -6.21 8.01 -19.75
C CYS A 228 -6.73 9.44 -19.53
N PRO A 229 -8.05 9.68 -19.67
CA PRO A 229 -8.62 11.03 -19.58
C PRO A 229 -8.49 11.63 -18.17
N ASP A 230 -8.31 10.80 -17.14
CA ASP A 230 -8.24 11.23 -15.75
C ASP A 230 -6.85 11.69 -15.31
N CYS A 231 -5.80 11.08 -15.89
CA CYS A 231 -4.41 11.32 -15.47
C CYS A 231 -3.48 11.83 -16.56
N GLY A 232 -3.93 11.80 -17.82
CA GLY A 232 -3.11 12.13 -18.99
C GLY A 232 -1.98 11.11 -19.27
N GLY A 233 -1.95 9.98 -18.55
CA GLY A 233 -1.01 8.88 -18.78
C GLY A 233 -1.31 8.19 -20.11
N GLY A 234 -0.28 7.90 -20.90
CA GLY A 234 -0.45 7.15 -22.14
C GLY A 234 -0.91 5.73 -21.84
N LEU A 235 -1.98 5.27 -22.51
CA LEU A 235 -2.42 3.88 -22.43
C LEU A 235 -1.52 3.00 -23.30
N TRP A 236 -1.43 1.71 -22.97
CA TRP A 236 -0.57 0.77 -23.68
C TRP A 236 -1.37 -0.47 -24.07
N ASP A 237 -1.23 -0.90 -25.33
CA ASP A 237 -1.80 -2.13 -25.85
C ASP A 237 -0.83 -3.29 -25.58
N ILE A 238 -1.22 -4.19 -24.68
CA ILE A 238 -0.40 -5.32 -24.24
C ILE A 238 -0.92 -6.60 -24.93
N PRO A 239 -0.18 -7.19 -25.89
CA PRO A 239 -0.64 -8.35 -26.64
C PRO A 239 -0.96 -9.55 -25.74
N GLN A 240 -2.11 -10.20 -25.97
CA GLN A 240 -2.57 -11.38 -25.21
C GLN A 240 -1.53 -12.52 -25.14
N THR A 241 -0.60 -12.62 -26.09
CA THR A 241 0.45 -13.65 -26.13
C THR A 241 1.58 -13.45 -25.11
N LYS A 242 1.71 -12.26 -24.50
CA LYS A 242 2.61 -12.00 -23.36
C LYS A 242 1.98 -12.32 -22.01
N TRP A 243 0.69 -12.69 -21.99
CA TRP A 243 0.00 -13.17 -20.80
C TRP A 243 0.35 -14.64 -20.58
N LYS A 244 1.29 -14.93 -19.68
CA LYS A 244 1.42 -16.28 -19.10
C LYS A 244 0.58 -16.39 -17.83
N ILE A 245 -0.70 -16.07 -17.91
CA ILE A 245 -1.67 -16.49 -16.90
C ILE A 245 -2.18 -17.86 -17.36
N ARG A 246 -1.87 -18.92 -16.60
CA ARG A 246 -2.55 -20.22 -16.79
C ARG A 246 -4.05 -19.98 -16.58
N PRO A 247 -4.96 -20.54 -17.40
CA PRO A 247 -6.38 -20.35 -17.22
C PRO A 247 -6.79 -20.96 -15.87
N VAL A 248 -7.06 -20.12 -14.88
CA VAL A 248 -7.83 -20.47 -13.70
C VAL A 248 -9.30 -20.39 -14.14
N PRO A 249 -10.13 -21.42 -13.92
CA PRO A 249 -11.49 -21.44 -14.45
C PRO A 249 -12.38 -20.46 -13.68
N LEU A 250 -12.95 -19.48 -14.42
CA LEU A 250 -14.10 -18.60 -14.08
C LEU A 250 -13.83 -17.37 -13.16
N PRO A 251 -14.63 -16.30 -13.31
CA PRO A 251 -14.25 -15.06 -13.96
C PRO A 251 -13.82 -14.01 -12.94
N TYR A 252 -12.52 -13.72 -12.86
CA TYR A 252 -12.03 -12.49 -12.25
C TYR A 252 -11.72 -11.49 -13.37
N TRP A 253 -12.48 -10.41 -13.40
CA TRP A 253 -12.18 -9.23 -14.19
C TRP A 253 -10.97 -8.53 -13.55
N ALA A 254 -9.77 -8.83 -14.03
CA ALA A 254 -8.61 -8.01 -13.73
C ALA A 254 -8.73 -6.72 -14.57
N PHE A 255 -9.16 -5.63 -13.94
CA PHE A 255 -9.03 -4.30 -14.50
C PHE A 255 -7.61 -3.81 -14.27
N VAL A 256 -6.86 -3.64 -15.35
CA VAL A 256 -5.60 -2.89 -15.37
C VAL A 256 -5.94 -1.57 -16.07
N PHE A 257 -5.91 -0.46 -15.33
CA PHE A 257 -5.89 0.88 -15.89
C PHE A 257 -4.44 1.37 -15.98
#